data_AF-A0A7C5UU77-F1
#
_entry.id   AF-A0A7C5UU77-F1
#
_cell.length_a   1.000
_cell.length_b   1.000
_cell.length_c   1.000
_cell.angle_alpha   90.00
_cell.angle_beta   90.00
_cell.angle_gamma   90.00
#
_symmetry.space_group_name_H-M   'P 1'
#
loop_
_entity.id
_entity.type
_entity.pdbx_description
1 polymer ?
#
loop_
_entity_poly.entity_id
_entity_poly.type
_entity_poly.pdbx_seq_one_letter_code
_entity_poly.pdbx_strand_id
1 'polypeptide(L)' 'MLRNGVYGAGQSSWGPTVYGVVEGYSKARRVLAKTLAEIQSKGLDVVYYIVRARNKGVLLKYID' A
#
# COMPACT_ATOMS: atom_id res chain seq x y z
N MET A 1 5.99 3.82 -8.20
CA MET A 1 5.43 4.50 -6.99
C MET A 1 5.87 5.95 -6.84
N LEU A 2 7.15 6.31 -6.63
CA LEU A 2 7.57 7.73 -6.47
C LEU A 2 7.10 8.62 -7.64
N ARG A 3 7.36 8.18 -8.87
CA ARG A 3 6.86 8.82 -10.10
C ARG A 3 5.32 8.90 -10.20
N ASN A 4 4.60 8.09 -9.42
CA ASN A 4 3.14 8.06 -9.41
C ASN A 4 2.54 9.01 -8.37
N GLY A 5 3.36 9.66 -7.52
CA GLY A 5 2.94 10.73 -6.61
C GLY A 5 2.81 10.37 -5.14
N VAL A 6 3.49 9.30 -4.68
CA VAL A 6 3.65 9.04 -3.22
C VAL A 6 4.65 10.02 -2.60
N TYR A 7 4.49 10.34 -1.32
CA TYR A 7 5.45 11.16 -0.57
C TYR A 7 6.73 10.42 -0.25
N GLY A 8 6.61 9.12 0.01
CA GLY A 8 7.72 8.22 0.26
C GLY A 8 7.35 6.81 -0.17
N ALA A 9 8.36 6.01 -0.51
CA ALA A 9 8.21 4.60 -0.85
C ALA A 9 9.34 3.81 -0.22
N GLY A 10 9.06 2.55 0.14
CA GLY A 10 10.06 1.66 0.71
C GLY A 10 9.64 0.20 0.65
N GLN A 11 10.57 -0.68 1.01
CA GLN A 11 10.29 -2.09 1.26
C GLN A 11 9.71 -2.27 2.66
N SER A 12 8.71 -3.12 2.81
CA SER A 12 8.18 -3.52 4.10
C SER A 12 9.05 -4.63 4.69
N SER A 13 9.76 -4.34 5.79
CA SER A 13 10.66 -5.29 6.46
C SER A 13 11.65 -5.91 5.45
N TRP A 14 11.79 -7.23 5.43
CA TRP A 14 12.65 -7.98 4.52
C TRP A 14 12.06 -8.23 3.13
N GLY A 15 10.89 -7.66 2.81
CA GLY A 15 10.26 -7.79 1.50
C GLY A 15 9.55 -9.15 1.31
N PRO A 16 9.06 -9.45 0.09
CA PRO A 16 9.13 -8.66 -1.14
C PRO A 16 8.11 -7.51 -1.21
N THR A 17 7.25 -7.37 -0.20
CA THR A 17 6.23 -6.32 -0.15
C THR A 17 6.84 -4.93 -0.14
N VAL A 18 6.29 -4.03 -0.94
CA VAL A 18 6.65 -2.61 -1.00
C VAL A 18 5.45 -1.75 -0.60
N TYR A 19 5.72 -0.59 -0.02
CA TYR A 19 4.68 0.37 0.36
C TYR A 19 4.99 1.76 -0.21
N GLY A 20 3.93 2.55 -0.37
CA GLY A 20 3.98 3.97 -0.68
C GLY A 20 3.07 4.75 0.26
N VAL A 21 3.54 5.90 0.74
CA VAL A 21 2.80 6.74 1.68
C VAL A 21 2.18 7.93 0.94
N VAL A 22 0.89 8.16 1.18
CA VAL A 22 0.13 9.30 0.64
C VAL A 22 -0.84 9.80 1.70
N GLU A 23 -1.30 11.03 1.52
CA GLU A 23 -2.42 11.58 2.27
C GLU A 23 -3.71 11.47 1.45
N GLY A 24 -4.76 10.93 2.08
CA GLY A 24 -6.09 10.78 1.50
C GLY A 24 -6.29 9.54 0.64
N TYR A 25 -7.45 8.89 0.81
CA TYR A 25 -7.83 7.68 0.10
C TYR A 25 -7.96 7.89 -1.43
N SER A 26 -8.45 9.05 -1.86
CA SER A 26 -8.58 9.38 -3.29
C SER A 26 -7.21 9.44 -4.00
N LYS A 27 -6.17 9.97 -3.33
CA LYS A 27 -4.81 9.97 -3.86
C LYS A 27 -4.23 8.56 -3.88
N ALA A 28 -4.49 7.76 -2.83
CA ALA A 28 -4.07 6.36 -2.77
C ALA A 28 -4.62 5.54 -3.94
N ARG A 29 -5.91 5.67 -4.27
CA ARG A 29 -6.52 4.98 -5.42
C ARG A 29 -5.87 5.36 -6.76
N ARG A 30 -5.63 6.65 -6.99
CA ARG A 30 -4.98 7.12 -8.24
C ARG A 30 -3.55 6.60 -8.37
N VAL A 31 -2.77 6.66 -7.29
CA VAL A 31 -1.40 6.12 -7.24
C VAL A 31 -1.40 4.61 -7.48
N LEU A 32 -2.32 3.89 -6.85
CA LEU A 32 -2.45 2.44 -6.99
C LEU A 32 -2.75 2.08 -8.44
N ALA A 33 -3.73 2.72 -9.08
CA ALA A 33 -4.08 2.44 -10.48
C ALA A 33 -2.88 2.61 -11.44
N LYS A 34 -2.13 3.72 -11.31
CA LYS A 34 -0.90 3.96 -12.11
C LYS A 34 0.17 2.91 -11.83
N THR A 35 0.36 2.55 -10.56
CA THR A 35 1.37 1.56 -10.15
C THR A 35 1.01 0.16 -10.65
N LEU A 36 -0.27 -0.22 -10.60
CA LEU A 36 -0.73 -1.51 -11.12
C LEU A 36 -0.55 -1.60 -12.63
N ALA A 37 -0.83 -0.54 -13.39
CA ALA A 37 -0.56 -0.52 -14.83
C ALA A 37 0.93 -0.76 -15.15
N GLU A 38 1.85 -0.12 -14.40
CA GLU A 38 3.31 -0.33 -14.55
C GLU A 38 3.77 -1.75 -14.14
N ILE A 39 3.09 -2.38 -13.17
CA ILE A 39 3.40 -3.74 -12.71
C ILE A 39 2.90 -4.76 -13.74
N GLN A 40 1.65 -4.59 -14.20
CA GLN A 40 1.04 -5.43 -15.22
C GLN A 40 1.81 -5.37 -16.55
N SER A 41 2.30 -4.20 -16.94
CA SER A 41 3.14 -4.06 -18.15
C SER A 41 4.47 -4.82 -18.06
N LYS A 42 4.86 -5.28 -16.87
CA LYS A 42 6.05 -6.12 -16.63
C LYS A 42 5.71 -7.60 -16.47
N GLY A 43 4.45 -7.99 -16.67
CA GLY A 43 3.99 -9.37 -16.51
C GLY A 43 4.01 -9.87 -15.07
N LEU A 44 3.99 -8.97 -14.08
CA LEU A 44 4.00 -9.33 -12.67
C LEU A 44 2.56 -9.38 -12.13
N ASP A 45 2.26 -10.44 -11.39
CA ASP A 45 1.02 -10.55 -10.61
C ASP A 45 1.27 -10.13 -9.16
N VAL A 46 0.35 -9.34 -8.59
CA VAL A 46 0.50 -8.77 -7.25
C VAL A 46 -0.84 -8.68 -6.53
N VAL A 47 -0.82 -8.97 -5.24
CA VAL A 47 -1.90 -8.62 -4.32
C VAL A 47 -1.61 -7.23 -3.75
N TYR A 48 -2.64 -6.39 -3.66
CA TYR A 48 -2.50 -5.01 -3.19
C TYR A 48 -3.50 -4.70 -2.08
N TYR A 49 -3.09 -3.77 -1.21
CA TYR A 49 -3.95 -3.23 -0.15
C TYR A 49 -3.78 -1.72 -0.06
N ILE A 50 -4.88 -1.01 0.20
CA ILE A 50 -4.83 0.37 0.71
C ILE A 50 -5.15 0.29 2.19
N VAL A 51 -4.17 0.60 3.03
CA VAL A 51 -4.30 0.56 4.49
C VAL A 51 -4.10 1.96 5.09
N ARG A 52 -4.60 2.14 6.30
CA ARG A 52 -4.29 3.31 7.14
C ARG A 52 -3.33 2.89 8.24
N ALA A 53 -2.52 3.82 8.73
CA ALA A 53 -1.76 3.60 9.95
C ALA A 53 -2.71 3.20 11.08
N ARG A 54 -2.39 2.07 11.74
CA ARG A 54 -3.18 1.57 12.86
C ARG A 54 -2.50 2.03 14.15
N ASN A 55 -2.98 3.12 14.73
CA ASN A 55 -2.42 3.69 15.97
C ASN A 55 -2.86 2.95 17.24
N LYS A 56 -3.33 1.70 17.11
CA LYS A 56 -3.74 0.83 18.21
C LYS A 56 -3.28 -0.59 17.91
N GLY A 57 -2.72 -1.26 18.91
CA GLY A 57 -2.32 -2.66 18.82
C GLY A 57 -3.51 -3.62 18.78
N VAL A 58 -3.28 -4.84 19.25
CA VAL A 58 -4.33 -5.87 19.38
C VAL A 58 -5.39 -5.42 20.40
N LEU A 59 -6.65 -5.72 20.10
CA LEU A 59 -7.76 -5.59 21.05
C LEU A 59 -8.21 -7.00 21.42
N LEU A 60 -8.10 -7.35 22.70
CA LEU A 60 -8.62 -8.61 23.23
C LEU A 60 -10.05 -8.38 23.73
N LYS A 61 -10.99 -9.21 23.29
CA LYS A 61 -12.38 -9.18 23.73
C LYS A 61 -12.83 -10.59 24.05
N TYR A 62 -13.38 -10.80 25.24
CA TYR A 62 -14.11 -12.03 25.58
C TYR A 62 -15.44 -12.03 24.82
N ILE A 63 -15.77 -13.15 24.19
CA ILE A 63 -17.05 -13.35 23.51
C ILE A 63 -17.73 -14.49 24.26
N ASP A 64 -18.72 -14.14 25.08
CA ASP A 64 -19.65 -15.08 25.70
C ASP A 64 -20.74 -15.48 24.70
#